data_AF-A0A558BAA9-F1
#
_entry.id   AF-A0A558BAA9-F1
#
_cell.length_a   1.000
_cell.length_b   1.000
_cell.length_c   1.000
_cell.angle_alpha   90.00
_cell.angle_beta   90.00
_cell.angle_gamma   90.00
#
_symmetry.space_group_name_H-M   'P 1'
#
loop_
_entity.id
_entity.type
_entity.pdbx_description
1 polymer ?
#
loop_
_entity_poly.entity_id
_entity_poly.type
_entity_poly.pdbx_seq_one_letter_code
_entity_poly.pdbx_strand_id
1 'polypeptide(L)'
;MEVRTKPGSTRLNAAALAAAGVLFAVYPAVRPYSDETTLAGAAAMASPAWIVAHLAAVAGFILIPFGLRALDGAPGRAALVTGWLGAGLTLPYYGAEVFGANAIGRRALDTGDQSLLRVVDAMRFNPAAATLFAAGLLLLAVAGILAAVAVG
;
A
#
# COMPACT_ATOMS: atom_id res chain seq x y z
N MET A 1 -19.91 31.81 6.81
CA MET A 1 -19.76 30.92 7.99
C MET A 1 -18.43 30.20 7.83
N GLU A 2 -17.38 30.72 8.46
CA GLU A 2 -16.01 30.22 8.32
C GLU A 2 -15.85 29.03 9.28
N VAL A 3 -15.74 27.81 8.73
CA VAL A 3 -15.49 26.61 9.55
C VAL A 3 -14.03 26.68 9.99
N ARG A 4 -13.79 27.23 11.18
CA ARG A 4 -12.46 27.28 11.79
C ARG A 4 -12.03 25.85 12.14
N THR A 5 -11.22 25.21 11.31
CA THR A 5 -10.57 23.94 11.64
C THR A 5 -9.73 24.13 12.90
N LYS A 6 -10.01 23.35 13.96
CA LYS A 6 -9.24 23.44 15.21
C LYS A 6 -7.76 23.12 14.91
N PRO A 7 -6.78 23.92 15.41
CA PRO A 7 -5.34 23.74 15.13
C PRO A 7 -4.79 22.33 15.38
N GLY A 8 -5.42 21.56 16.27
CA GLY A 8 -5.04 20.17 16.56
C GLY A 8 -5.32 19.19 15.40
N SER A 9 -6.32 19.46 14.56
CA SER A 9 -6.68 18.57 13.44
C SER A 9 -5.66 18.62 12.30
N THR A 10 -5.11 19.80 12.00
CA THR A 10 -4.09 19.97 10.96
C THR A 10 -2.78 19.27 11.31
N ARG A 11 -2.36 19.31 12.57
CA ARG A 11 -1.14 18.62 13.04
C ARG A 11 -1.26 17.10 12.93
N LEU A 12 -2.43 16.54 13.26
CA LEU A 12 -2.68 15.11 13.15
C LEU A 12 -2.63 14.64 11.68
N ASN A 13 -3.21 15.43 10.77
CA ASN A 13 -3.21 15.12 9.35
C ASN A 13 -1.80 15.20 8.74
N ALA A 14 -1.01 16.22 9.10
CA ALA A 14 0.40 16.29 8.71
C ALA A 14 1.21 15.11 9.26
N ALA A 15 0.99 14.74 10.53
CA ALA A 15 1.62 13.57 11.14
C ALA A 15 1.25 12.27 10.41
N ALA A 16 0.01 12.12 9.94
CA ALA A 16 -0.41 10.97 9.15
C ALA A 16 0.35 10.87 7.81
N LEU A 17 0.53 11.98 7.08
CA LEU A 17 1.33 11.98 5.85
C LEU A 17 2.81 11.67 6.11
N ALA A 18 3.39 12.24 7.18
CA ALA A 18 4.77 11.95 7.55
C ALA A 18 4.95 10.47 7.91
N ALA A 19 4.04 9.91 8.71
CA ALA A 19 4.02 8.50 9.06
C ALA A 19 3.85 7.61 7.83
N ALA A 20 2.98 7.99 6.87
CA ALA A 20 2.83 7.27 5.61
C ALA A 20 4.16 7.20 4.84
N GLY A 21 4.86 8.33 4.70
CA GLY A 21 6.17 8.38 4.05
C GLY A 21 7.22 7.51 4.73
N VAL A 22 7.28 7.52 6.06
CA VAL A 22 8.17 6.64 6.84
C VAL A 22 7.83 5.17 6.58
N LEU A 23 6.55 4.80 6.62
CA LEU A 23 6.12 3.41 6.41
C LEU A 23 6.41 2.92 4.99
N PHE A 24 6.28 3.78 3.98
CA PHE A 24 6.70 3.46 2.61
C PHE A 24 8.22 3.30 2.47
N ALA A 25 9.02 3.98 3.29
CA ALA A 25 10.46 3.75 3.35
C ALA A 25 10.80 2.44 4.11
N VAL A 26 10.04 2.12 5.16
CA VAL A 26 10.19 0.87 5.92
C VAL A 26 9.90 -0.35 5.04
N TYR A 27 8.90 -0.29 4.16
CA TYR A 27 8.54 -1.41 3.28
C TYR A 27 9.75 -2.00 2.53
N PRO A 28 10.42 -1.27 1.62
CA PRO A 28 11.53 -1.82 0.88
C PRO A 28 12.77 -2.06 1.74
N ALA A 29 12.92 -1.38 2.88
CA ALA A 29 14.05 -1.57 3.79
C ALA A 29 13.97 -2.88 4.59
N VAL A 30 12.75 -3.32 4.95
CA VAL A 30 12.52 -4.54 5.74
C VAL A 30 12.18 -5.74 4.86
N ARG A 31 11.64 -5.53 3.66
CA ARG A 31 11.25 -6.61 2.75
C ARG A 31 12.49 -7.48 2.45
N PRO A 32 12.44 -8.80 2.72
CA PRO A 32 13.51 -9.68 2.31
C PRO A 32 13.52 -9.83 0.79
N TYR A 33 14.73 -9.83 0.20
CA TYR A 33 14.92 -10.02 -1.24
C TYR A 33 15.74 -11.28 -1.49
N SER A 34 15.26 -12.09 -2.43
CA SER A 34 15.92 -13.28 -2.96
C SER A 34 15.29 -13.60 -4.33
N ASP A 35 15.83 -14.58 -5.05
CA ASP A 35 15.20 -15.05 -6.27
C ASP A 35 13.85 -15.72 -5.94
N GLU A 36 12.77 -15.01 -6.25
CA GLU A 36 11.38 -15.38 -5.99
C GLU A 36 10.88 -16.57 -6.84
N THR A 37 11.75 -17.17 -7.66
CA THR A 37 11.48 -18.43 -8.39
C THR A 37 12.07 -19.68 -7.71
N THR A 38 12.80 -19.49 -6.61
CA THR A 38 13.54 -20.55 -5.91
C THR A 38 13.02 -20.80 -4.49
N LEU A 39 13.49 -21.87 -3.84
CA LEU A 39 13.22 -22.11 -2.41
C LEU A 39 13.77 -20.99 -1.50
N ALA A 40 14.81 -20.25 -1.92
CA ALA A 40 15.26 -19.06 -1.19
C ALA A 40 14.24 -17.90 -1.29
N GLY A 41 13.57 -17.78 -2.45
CA GLY A 41 12.39 -16.94 -2.65
C GLY A 41 11.25 -17.31 -1.72
N ALA A 42 10.92 -18.60 -1.67
CA ALA A 42 9.90 -19.12 -0.77
C ALA A 42 10.20 -18.82 0.70
N ALA A 43 11.46 -18.97 1.13
CA ALA A 43 11.93 -18.63 2.47
C ALA A 43 11.74 -17.15 2.81
N ALA A 44 12.07 -16.25 1.87
CA ALA A 44 11.82 -14.83 2.02
C ALA A 44 10.33 -14.52 2.19
N MET A 45 9.48 -15.06 1.30
CA MET A 45 8.03 -14.87 1.35
C MET A 45 7.39 -15.42 2.63
N ALA A 46 7.84 -16.58 3.10
CA ALA A 46 7.33 -17.25 4.30
C ALA A 46 7.67 -16.52 5.62
N SER A 47 8.65 -15.62 5.59
CA SER A 47 9.22 -14.98 6.78
C SER A 47 8.26 -13.95 7.43
N PRO A 48 8.41 -13.68 8.75
CA PRO A 48 7.69 -12.58 9.39
C PRO A 48 8.06 -11.20 8.82
N ALA A 49 9.29 -11.02 8.34
CA ALA A 49 9.75 -9.77 7.74
C ALA A 49 8.95 -9.42 6.48
N TRP A 50 8.56 -10.43 5.68
CA TRP A 50 7.65 -10.24 4.55
C TRP A 50 6.32 -9.62 4.96
N ILE A 51 5.69 -10.17 6.00
CA ILE A 51 4.41 -9.68 6.53
C ILE A 51 4.57 -8.25 7.05
N VAL A 52 5.58 -7.99 7.89
CA VAL A 52 5.83 -6.66 8.46
C VAL A 52 6.07 -5.62 7.37
N ALA A 53 6.88 -5.94 6.37
CA ALA A 53 7.17 -5.04 5.26
C ALA A 53 5.89 -4.68 4.50
N HIS A 54 5.09 -5.67 4.10
CA HIS A 54 3.88 -5.42 3.32
C HIS A 54 2.78 -4.75 4.17
N LEU A 55 2.69 -5.04 5.47
CA LEU A 55 1.78 -4.33 6.37
C LEU A 55 2.21 -2.86 6.57
N ALA A 56 3.50 -2.54 6.54
CA ALA A 56 3.96 -1.16 6.54
C ALA A 56 3.45 -0.41 5.29
N ALA A 57 3.55 -1.02 4.11
CA ALA A 57 2.96 -0.43 2.90
C ALA A 57 1.44 -0.25 3.01
N VAL A 58 0.70 -1.27 3.50
CA VAL A 58 -0.75 -1.19 3.75
C VAL A 58 -1.09 -0.01 4.67
N ALA A 59 -0.39 0.12 5.79
CA ALA A 59 -0.59 1.22 6.72
C ALA A 59 -0.25 2.58 6.07
N GLY A 60 0.80 2.65 5.25
CA GLY A 60 1.14 3.83 4.46
C GLY A 60 -0.01 4.27 3.55
N PHE A 61 -0.58 3.35 2.77
CA PHE A 61 -1.72 3.65 1.89
C PHE A 61 -2.95 4.13 2.64
N ILE A 62 -3.25 3.53 3.80
CA ILE A 62 -4.37 3.93 4.66
C ILE A 62 -4.17 5.35 5.19
N LEU A 63 -2.95 5.71 5.58
CA LEU A 63 -2.66 7.01 6.19
C LEU A 63 -2.68 8.19 5.20
N ILE A 64 -2.45 7.95 3.90
CA ILE A 64 -2.55 9.00 2.87
C ILE A 64 -3.88 9.76 2.97
N PRO A 65 -5.06 9.13 2.77
CA PRO A 65 -6.31 9.87 2.79
C PRO A 65 -6.66 10.45 4.16
N PHE A 66 -6.18 9.87 5.27
CA PHE A 66 -6.30 10.52 6.59
C PHE A 66 -5.54 11.85 6.63
N GLY A 67 -4.34 11.89 6.04
CA GLY A 67 -3.55 13.10 5.93
C GLY A 67 -4.16 14.20 5.05
N LEU A 68 -5.02 13.82 4.10
CA LEU A 68 -5.71 14.76 3.21
C LEU A 68 -6.97 15.38 3.83
N ARG A 69 -7.41 14.94 5.03
CA ARG A 69 -8.66 15.41 5.65
C ARG A 69 -8.68 16.90 6.02
N ALA A 70 -7.53 17.57 6.07
CA ALA A 70 -7.45 19.01 6.34
C ALA A 70 -7.74 19.86 5.10
N LEU A 71 -7.82 19.25 3.91
CA LEU A 71 -8.04 19.97 2.67
C LEU A 71 -9.54 20.19 2.44
N ASP A 72 -9.97 21.43 2.67
CA ASP A 72 -11.34 21.87 2.42
C ASP A 72 -11.52 22.43 1.00
N GLY A 73 -12.79 22.54 0.56
CA GLY A 73 -13.13 23.09 -0.76
C GLY A 73 -12.67 22.22 -1.94
N ALA A 74 -12.79 22.76 -3.15
CA ALA A 74 -12.17 22.17 -4.34
C ALA A 74 -10.82 22.86 -4.58
N PRO A 75 -9.74 22.11 -4.92
CA PRO A 75 -9.70 20.68 -5.20
C PRO A 75 -9.50 19.75 -3.97
N GLY A 76 -9.43 20.27 -2.74
CA GLY A 76 -9.13 19.48 -1.54
C GLY A 76 -10.03 18.27 -1.28
N ARG A 77 -11.36 18.44 -1.39
CA ARG A 77 -12.32 17.34 -1.26
C ARG A 77 -12.16 16.27 -2.33
N ALA A 78 -11.81 16.68 -3.55
CA ALA A 78 -11.54 15.74 -4.64
C ALA A 78 -10.27 14.94 -4.35
N ALA A 79 -9.22 15.56 -3.81
CA ALA A 79 -8.01 14.87 -3.38
C ALA A 79 -8.32 13.78 -2.33
N LEU A 80 -9.13 14.12 -1.31
CA LEU A 80 -9.51 13.17 -0.25
C LEU A 80 -10.27 11.96 -0.80
N VAL A 81 -11.32 12.18 -1.60
CA VAL A 81 -12.15 11.11 -2.17
C VAL A 81 -11.32 10.23 -3.10
N THR A 82 -10.53 10.84 -3.98
CA THR A 82 -9.66 10.13 -4.92
C THR A 82 -8.61 9.31 -4.16
N GLY A 83 -8.06 9.85 -3.06
CA GLY A 83 -7.12 9.14 -2.20
C GLY A 83 -7.72 7.91 -1.53
N TRP A 84 -8.96 8.00 -1.02
CA TRP A 84 -9.67 6.85 -0.45
C TRP A 84 -9.95 5.76 -1.49
N LEU A 85 -10.40 6.14 -2.68
CA LEU A 85 -10.61 5.21 -3.78
C LEU A 85 -9.29 4.54 -4.19
N GLY A 86 -8.23 5.34 -4.37
CA GLY A 86 -6.91 4.83 -4.74
C GLY A 86 -6.35 3.84 -3.72
N ALA A 87 -6.41 4.17 -2.43
CA ALA A 87 -6.03 3.25 -1.36
C ALA A 87 -6.92 1.98 -1.41
N GLY A 88 -8.24 2.14 -1.47
CA GLY A 88 -9.19 1.02 -1.51
C GLY A 88 -8.95 0.02 -2.66
N LEU A 89 -8.57 0.49 -3.85
CA LEU A 89 -8.25 -0.39 -4.99
C LEU A 89 -6.85 -1.02 -4.88
N THR A 90 -5.93 -0.38 -4.18
CA THR A 90 -4.55 -0.86 -3.98
C THR A 90 -4.47 -1.97 -2.94
N LEU A 91 -5.24 -1.84 -1.85
CA LEU A 91 -5.15 -2.73 -0.68
C LEU A 91 -5.45 -4.22 -0.94
N PRO A 92 -6.37 -4.63 -1.84
CA PRO A 92 -6.59 -6.05 -2.14
C PRO A 92 -5.33 -6.75 -2.66
N TYR A 93 -4.56 -6.08 -3.52
CA TYR A 93 -3.30 -6.62 -4.04
C TYR A 93 -2.29 -6.85 -2.91
N TYR A 94 -2.14 -5.87 -2.02
CA TYR A 94 -1.29 -6.03 -0.84
C TYR A 94 -1.79 -7.11 0.12
N GLY A 95 -3.10 -7.26 0.33
CA GLY A 95 -3.63 -8.36 1.15
C GLY A 95 -3.23 -9.74 0.61
N ALA A 96 -3.25 -9.88 -0.72
CA ALA A 96 -2.82 -11.09 -1.41
C ALA A 96 -1.31 -11.33 -1.27
N GLU A 97 -0.48 -10.29 -1.40
CA GLU A 97 0.97 -10.36 -1.13
C GLU A 97 1.28 -10.68 0.34
N VAL A 98 0.61 -10.04 1.30
CA VAL A 98 0.88 -10.23 2.75
C VAL A 98 0.58 -11.66 3.16
N PHE A 99 -0.63 -12.15 2.89
CA PHE A 99 -1.13 -13.40 3.45
C PHE A 99 -1.07 -14.56 2.46
N GLY A 100 -1.44 -14.31 1.19
CA GLY A 100 -1.45 -15.31 0.14
C GLY A 100 -0.04 -15.78 -0.23
N ALA A 101 0.84 -14.85 -0.61
CA ALA A 101 2.22 -15.19 -0.95
C ALA A 101 2.98 -15.80 0.23
N ASN A 102 2.74 -15.32 1.47
CA ASN A 102 3.33 -15.93 2.67
C ASN A 102 2.90 -17.38 2.87
N ALA A 103 1.60 -17.67 2.74
CA ALA A 103 1.07 -19.03 2.88
C ALA A 103 1.60 -19.97 1.78
N ILE A 104 1.66 -19.48 0.52
CA ILE A 104 2.22 -20.24 -0.60
C ILE A 104 3.72 -20.50 -0.39
N GLY A 105 4.48 -19.48 0.05
CA GLY A 105 5.90 -19.61 0.36
C GLY A 105 6.16 -20.66 1.45
N ARG A 106 5.39 -20.65 2.54
CA ARG A 106 5.48 -21.70 3.58
C ARG A 106 5.20 -23.08 3.00
N ARG A 107 4.13 -23.20 2.21
CA ARG A 107 3.75 -24.47 1.62
C ARG A 107 4.79 -25.00 0.63
N ALA A 108 5.50 -24.11 -0.07
CA ALA A 108 6.63 -24.47 -0.95
C ALA A 108 7.83 -25.00 -0.17
N LEU A 109 8.14 -24.42 1.00
CA LEU A 109 9.19 -24.92 1.88
C LEU A 109 8.83 -26.29 2.46
N ASP A 110 7.62 -26.45 2.96
CA ASP A 110 7.16 -27.69 3.61
C ASP A 110 7.24 -28.91 2.68
N THR A 111 7.10 -28.73 1.36
CA THR A 111 7.25 -29.83 0.39
C THR A 111 8.48 -29.75 -0.49
N GLY A 112 9.32 -28.73 -0.33
CA GLY A 112 10.44 -28.48 -1.25
C GLY A 112 10.01 -28.24 -2.70
N ASP A 113 8.77 -27.80 -2.93
CA ASP A 113 8.20 -27.61 -4.28
C ASP A 113 8.18 -26.12 -4.65
N GLN A 114 9.26 -25.64 -5.28
CA GLN A 114 9.36 -24.26 -5.75
C GLN A 114 8.35 -23.95 -6.88
N SER A 115 7.75 -24.96 -7.50
CA SER A 115 6.80 -24.77 -8.59
C SER A 115 5.50 -24.09 -8.15
N LEU A 116 5.21 -24.15 -6.83
CA LEU A 116 4.11 -23.43 -6.19
C LEU A 116 4.27 -21.90 -6.27
N LEU A 117 5.48 -21.37 -6.44
CA LEU A 117 5.72 -19.93 -6.59
C LEU A 117 5.08 -19.37 -7.88
N ARG A 118 4.81 -20.22 -8.88
CA ARG A 118 4.03 -19.81 -10.07
C ARG A 118 2.60 -19.40 -9.72
N VAL A 119 2.05 -19.86 -8.59
CA VAL A 119 0.73 -19.43 -8.11
C VAL A 119 0.79 -17.98 -7.62
N VAL A 120 1.90 -17.56 -7.00
CA VAL A 120 2.14 -16.16 -6.61
C VAL A 120 2.21 -15.29 -7.86
N ASP A 121 2.95 -15.69 -8.89
CA ASP A 121 2.99 -14.96 -10.16
C ASP A 121 1.62 -14.91 -10.84
N ALA A 122 0.88 -16.01 -10.87
CA ALA A 122 -0.47 -16.03 -11.44
C ALA A 122 -1.43 -15.07 -10.71
N MET A 123 -1.26 -14.90 -9.40
CA MET A 123 -2.00 -13.91 -8.60
C MET A 123 -1.58 -12.48 -8.94
N ARG A 124 -0.26 -12.19 -8.98
CA ARG A 124 0.30 -10.85 -9.28
C ARG A 124 -0.05 -10.36 -10.68
N PHE A 125 0.12 -11.23 -11.67
CA PHE A 125 -0.10 -10.92 -13.07
C PHE A 125 -1.51 -11.27 -13.54
N ASN A 126 -2.42 -11.61 -12.61
CA ASN A 126 -3.83 -11.69 -12.93
C ASN A 126 -4.30 -10.33 -13.50
N PRO A 127 -4.90 -10.28 -14.70
CA PRO A 127 -5.24 -9.00 -15.34
C PRO A 127 -6.15 -8.11 -14.51
N ALA A 128 -7.11 -8.70 -13.78
CA ALA A 128 -7.98 -7.94 -12.90
C ALA A 128 -7.20 -7.38 -11.69
N ALA A 129 -6.41 -8.21 -11.02
CA ALA A 129 -5.59 -7.77 -9.88
C ALA A 129 -4.60 -6.65 -10.27
N ALA A 130 -3.88 -6.82 -11.38
CA ALA A 130 -2.94 -5.83 -11.90
C ALA A 130 -3.64 -4.53 -12.30
N THR A 131 -4.81 -4.61 -12.95
CA THR A 131 -5.59 -3.43 -13.34
C THR A 131 -6.10 -2.67 -12.11
N LEU A 132 -6.65 -3.38 -11.12
CA LEU A 132 -7.12 -2.81 -9.85
C LEU A 132 -5.98 -2.09 -9.12
N PHE A 133 -4.83 -2.74 -9.01
CA PHE A 133 -3.64 -2.17 -8.39
C PHE A 133 -3.13 -0.93 -9.13
N ALA A 134 -2.95 -1.02 -10.45
CA ALA A 134 -2.49 0.10 -11.26
C ALA A 134 -3.47 1.29 -11.22
N ALA A 135 -4.78 1.03 -11.32
CA ALA A 135 -5.80 2.06 -11.18
C ALA A 135 -5.75 2.71 -9.79
N GLY A 136 -5.57 1.91 -8.74
CA GLY A 136 -5.38 2.41 -7.37
C GLY A 136 -4.20 3.36 -7.24
N LEU A 137 -3.03 2.98 -7.77
CA LEU A 137 -1.83 3.83 -7.77
C LEU A 137 -2.02 5.11 -8.59
N LEU A 138 -2.69 5.04 -9.74
CA LEU A 138 -3.00 6.22 -10.56
C LEU A 138 -3.90 7.19 -9.81
N LEU A 139 -4.95 6.69 -9.13
CA LEU A 139 -5.81 7.53 -8.32
C LEU A 139 -5.06 8.17 -7.15
N LEU A 140 -4.15 7.45 -6.49
CA LEU A 140 -3.30 8.02 -5.44
C LEU A 140 -2.38 9.13 -5.98
N ALA A 141 -1.82 8.96 -7.18
CA ALA A 141 -1.03 9.99 -7.85
C ALA A 141 -1.88 11.23 -8.16
N VAL A 142 -3.09 11.05 -8.70
CA VAL A 142 -4.05 12.14 -8.94
C VAL A 142 -4.42 12.83 -7.63
N ALA A 143 -4.66 12.08 -6.55
CA ALA A 143 -4.94 12.65 -5.23
C ALA A 143 -3.79 13.54 -4.73
N GLY A 144 -2.53 13.11 -4.92
CA GLY A 144 -1.35 13.91 -4.59
C GLY A 144 -1.27 15.21 -5.38
N ILE A 145 -1.55 15.17 -6.69
CA ILE A 145 -1.59 16.36 -7.55
C ILE A 145 -2.69 17.33 -7.08
N LEU A 146 -3.91 16.82 -6.86
CA LEU A 146 -5.02 17.64 -6.38
C LEU A 146 -4.74 18.25 -5.01
N ALA A 147 -4.06 17.50 -4.12
CA ALA A 147 -3.63 18.01 -2.83
C ALA A 147 -2.60 19.13 -2.96
N ALA A 148 -1.62 18.99 -3.86
CA ALA A 148 -0.63 20.02 -4.14
C ALA A 148 -1.28 21.30 -4.70
N VAL A 149 -2.26 21.17 -5.60
CA VAL A 149 -3.02 22.31 -6.13
C VAL A 149 -3.90 22.96 -5.05
N ALA A 150 -4.43 22.19 -4.09
CA ALA A 150 -5.27 22.74 -3.02
C ALA A 150 -4.49 23.57 -1.99
N VAL A 151 -3.17 23.38 -1.88
CA VAL A 151 -2.31 24.12 -0.92
C VAL A 151 -1.46 25.21 -1.57
N GLY A 152 -1.37 25.24 -2.89
CA GLY A 152 -0.69 26.28 -3.68
C GLY A 152 -1.61 27.46 -3.97
#